data_AF-A0A7C8HU23-F1
#
_entry.id   AF-A0A7C8HU23-F1
#
_cell.length_a   1.000
_cell.length_b   1.000
_cell.length_c   1.000
_cell.angle_alpha   90.00
_cell.angle_beta   90.00
_cell.angle_gamma   90.00
#
_symmetry.space_group_name_H-M   'P 1'
#
loop_
_entity.id
_entity.type
_entity.pdbx_description
1 polymer ?
#
loop_
_entity_poly.entity_id
_entity_poly.type
_entity_poly.pdbx_seq_one_letter_code
_entity_poly.pdbx_strand_id
1 'polypeptide(L)'
;MYINILVGIVFIALVVWIVRNFLHSLKSPARIMEDELNQRRKKQEQISANLERIRDTGVKKLIPVNQALEEMNAALPEEKRFTIENNRDSVAIIFEKTYVEITHRLTQFSLSGSEQDFSDDVSMHQSFLVERKDEHGDVITSREAETEEETIRIIAREIANVVEP
;
A
#
# COMPACT_ATOMS: atom_id res chain seq x y z
N MET A 1 -69.17 31.59 8.01
CA MET A 1 -69.19 30.61 6.89
C MET A 1 -68.12 30.89 5.84
N TYR A 2 -67.92 32.14 5.38
CA TYR A 2 -66.85 32.51 4.41
C TYR A 2 -65.42 32.32 4.92
N ILE A 3 -65.15 32.59 6.20
CA ILE A 3 -63.79 32.46 6.78
C ILE A 3 -63.28 31.02 6.70
N ASN A 4 -64.12 30.03 7.00
CA ASN A 4 -63.74 28.61 6.93
C ASN A 4 -63.43 28.15 5.50
N ILE A 5 -64.13 28.71 4.50
CA ILE A 5 -63.87 28.43 3.08
C ILE A 5 -62.52 29.03 2.67
N LEU A 6 -62.23 30.26 3.12
CA LEU A 6 -60.99 30.97 2.82
C LEU A 6 -59.77 30.27 3.44
N VAL A 7 -59.89 29.81 4.69
CA VAL A 7 -58.85 29.00 5.37
C VAL A 7 -58.61 27.67 4.63
N GLY A 8 -59.68 27.02 4.16
CA GLY A 8 -59.57 25.78 3.38
C GLY A 8 -58.79 25.95 2.07
N ILE A 9 -59.04 27.04 1.33
CA ILE A 9 -58.34 27.34 0.07
C ILE A 9 -56.85 27.62 0.33
N VAL A 10 -56.54 28.39 1.36
CA VAL A 10 -55.14 28.68 1.74
C VAL A 10 -54.42 27.40 2.13
N PHE A 11 -55.06 26.52 2.90
CA PHE A 11 -54.49 25.23 3.30
C PHE A 11 -54.17 24.34 2.09
N ILE A 12 -55.09 24.23 1.13
CA ILE A 12 -54.88 23.45 -0.09
C ILE A 12 -53.71 24.02 -0.90
N ALA A 13 -53.64 25.35 -1.06
CA ALA A 13 -52.53 25.99 -1.77
C ALA A 13 -51.18 25.71 -1.09
N LEU A 14 -51.15 25.71 0.25
CA LEU A 14 -49.96 25.41 1.05
C LEU A 14 -49.53 23.95 0.88
N VAL A 15 -50.47 23.01 0.93
CA VAL A 15 -50.20 21.58 0.72
C VAL A 15 -49.67 21.32 -0.69
N VAL A 16 -50.30 21.90 -1.73
CA VAL A 16 -49.84 21.76 -3.12
C VAL A 16 -48.45 22.33 -3.30
N TRP A 17 -48.15 23.47 -2.66
CA TRP A 17 -46.82 24.08 -2.72
C TRP A 17 -45.76 23.19 -2.06
N ILE A 18 -46.04 22.63 -0.88
CA ILE A 18 -45.13 21.70 -0.18
C ILE A 18 -44.87 20.46 -1.04
N VAL A 19 -45.91 19.82 -1.56
CA VAL A 19 -45.77 18.60 -2.39
C VAL A 19 -44.99 18.90 -3.67
N ARG A 20 -45.26 20.02 -4.33
CA ARG A 20 -44.54 20.44 -5.54
C ARG A 20 -43.06 20.70 -5.25
N ASN A 21 -42.75 21.35 -4.12
CA ASN A 21 -41.38 21.63 -3.71
C ASN A 21 -40.64 20.33 -3.32
N PHE A 22 -41.32 19.41 -2.63
CA PHE A 22 -40.76 18.12 -2.25
C PHE A 22 -40.47 17.23 -3.47
N LEU A 23 -41.37 17.20 -4.46
CA LEU A 23 -41.17 16.52 -5.74
C LEU A 23 -40.02 17.12 -6.54
N HIS A 24 -39.85 18.45 -6.51
CA HIS A 24 -38.69 19.11 -7.13
C HIS A 24 -37.37 18.86 -6.39
N SER A 25 -37.43 18.61 -5.08
CA SER A 25 -36.28 18.34 -4.21
C SER A 25 -35.81 16.89 -4.25
N LEU A 26 -36.60 15.96 -4.81
CA LEU A 26 -36.14 14.60 -5.07
C LEU A 26 -35.08 14.68 -6.19
N LYS A 27 -33.80 14.65 -5.80
CA LYS A 27 -32.67 14.53 -6.75
C LYS A 27 -33.02 13.42 -7.75
N SER A 28 -33.01 13.75 -9.04
CA SER A 28 -33.29 12.78 -10.11
C SER A 28 -32.45 11.51 -9.89
N PRO A 29 -33.04 10.30 -9.98
CA PRO A 29 -32.29 9.05 -9.85
C PRO A 29 -31.05 8.99 -10.75
N ALA A 30 -31.09 9.65 -11.92
CA ALA A 30 -29.95 9.79 -12.81
C ALA A 30 -28.80 10.60 -12.19
N ARG A 31 -29.09 11.67 -11.44
CA ARG A 31 -28.07 12.47 -10.71
C ARG A 31 -27.48 11.72 -9.54
N ILE A 32 -28.28 10.92 -8.84
CA ILE A 32 -27.77 10.07 -7.74
C ILE A 32 -26.81 9.01 -8.31
N MET A 33 -27.17 8.40 -9.44
CA MET A 33 -26.32 7.44 -10.13
C MET A 33 -25.03 8.08 -10.67
N GLU A 34 -25.11 9.30 -11.20
CA GLU A 34 -23.93 10.07 -11.64
C GLU A 34 -23.01 10.45 -10.48
N ASP A 35 -23.58 10.90 -9.35
CA ASP A 35 -22.85 11.19 -8.11
C ASP A 35 -22.13 9.93 -7.59
N GLU A 36 -22.80 8.78 -7.56
CA GLU A 36 -22.20 7.50 -7.13
C GLU A 36 -21.09 7.02 -8.07
N LEU A 37 -21.29 7.09 -9.39
CA LEU A 37 -20.27 6.67 -10.37
C LEU A 37 -19.03 7.57 -10.31
N ASN A 38 -19.22 8.88 -10.15
CA ASN A 38 -18.10 9.81 -9.97
C ASN A 38 -17.38 9.57 -8.64
N GLN A 39 -18.11 9.23 -7.57
CA GLN A 39 -17.50 8.85 -6.30
C GLN A 39 -16.68 7.56 -6.43
N ARG A 40 -17.17 6.57 -7.19
CA ARG A 40 -16.42 5.33 -7.46
C ARG A 40 -15.17 5.57 -8.28
N ARG A 41 -15.23 6.42 -9.32
CA ARG A 41 -14.05 6.79 -10.13
C ARG A 41 -12.98 7.48 -9.27
N LYS A 42 -13.37 8.47 -8.48
CA LYS A 42 -12.45 9.16 -7.55
C LYS A 42 -11.81 8.19 -6.56
N LYS A 43 -12.58 7.24 -6.02
CA LYS A 43 -12.05 6.18 -5.15
C LYS A 43 -11.05 5.28 -5.89
N GLN A 44 -11.34 4.89 -7.13
CA GLN A 44 -10.41 4.08 -7.93
C GLN A 44 -9.11 4.82 -8.23
N GLU A 45 -9.19 6.10 -8.62
CA GLU A 45 -8.01 6.95 -8.85
C GLU A 45 -7.16 7.09 -7.58
N GLN A 46 -7.79 7.30 -6.42
CA GLN A 46 -7.11 7.34 -5.13
C GLN A 46 -6.43 6.01 -4.78
N ILE A 47 -7.10 4.88 -5.00
CA ILE A 47 -6.53 3.55 -4.77
C ILE A 47 -5.32 3.33 -5.66
N SER A 48 -5.40 3.66 -6.95
CA SER A 48 -4.27 3.51 -7.87
C SER A 48 -3.08 4.40 -7.48
N ALA A 49 -3.34 5.64 -7.06
CA ALA A 49 -2.29 6.55 -6.60
C ALA A 49 -1.62 6.03 -5.31
N ASN A 50 -2.41 5.50 -4.38
CA ASN A 50 -1.88 4.91 -3.14
C ASN A 50 -1.07 3.63 -3.41
N LEU A 51 -1.50 2.77 -4.33
CA LEU A 51 -0.72 1.60 -4.77
C LEU A 51 0.62 1.99 -5.39
N GLU A 52 0.64 3.03 -6.23
CA GLU A 52 1.88 3.52 -6.82
C GLU A 52 2.83 4.09 -5.74
N ARG A 53 2.30 4.83 -4.77
CA ARG A 53 3.08 5.32 -3.62
C ARG A 53 3.65 4.19 -2.76
N ILE A 54 2.93 3.08 -2.58
CA ILE A 54 3.43 1.90 -1.87
C ILE A 54 4.63 1.32 -2.58
N ARG A 55 4.49 1.09 -3.88
CA ARG A 55 5.56 0.54 -4.70
C ARG A 55 6.78 1.44 -4.68
N ASP A 56 6.60 2.75 -4.88
CA ASP A 56 7.69 3.71 -4.87
C ASP A 56 8.38 3.81 -3.50
N THR A 57 7.61 3.67 -2.42
CA THR A 57 8.16 3.60 -1.06
C THR A 57 9.02 2.35 -0.87
N GLY A 58 8.52 1.17 -1.27
CA GLY A 58 9.26 -0.08 -1.19
C GLY A 58 10.59 -0.01 -1.95
N VAL A 59 10.56 0.51 -3.18
CA VAL A 59 11.76 0.74 -4.00
C VAL A 59 12.75 1.64 -3.26
N LYS A 60 12.30 2.79 -2.74
CA LYS A 60 13.16 3.73 -2.00
C LYS A 60 13.78 3.11 -0.75
N LYS A 61 13.02 2.29 -0.03
CA LYS A 61 13.45 1.59 1.18
C LYS A 61 14.47 0.48 0.92
N LEU A 62 14.45 -0.11 -0.28
CA LEU A 62 15.42 -1.12 -0.70
C LEU A 62 16.75 -0.52 -1.21
N ILE A 63 16.79 0.76 -1.60
CA ILE A 63 18.04 1.44 -2.02
C ILE A 63 19.17 1.31 -0.99
N PRO A 64 19.00 1.70 0.30
CA PRO A 64 20.07 1.59 1.28
C PRO A 64 20.48 0.14 1.55
N VAL A 65 19.54 -0.81 1.49
CA VAL A 65 19.83 -2.24 1.62
C VAL A 65 20.70 -2.72 0.46
N ASN A 66 20.36 -2.33 -0.77
CA ASN A 66 21.14 -2.67 -1.96
C ASN A 66 22.56 -2.08 -1.92
N GLN A 67 22.70 -0.82 -1.47
CA GLN A 67 24.01 -0.19 -1.29
C GLN A 67 24.87 -0.95 -0.27
N ALA A 68 24.29 -1.29 0.88
CA ALA A 68 24.99 -2.08 1.90
C ALA A 68 25.41 -3.46 1.37
N LEU A 69 24.58 -4.10 0.55
CA LEU A 69 24.91 -5.38 -0.09
C LEU A 69 26.07 -5.25 -1.07
N GLU A 70 26.10 -4.20 -1.89
CA GLU A 70 27.22 -3.93 -2.81
C GLU A 70 28.53 -3.71 -2.04
N GLU A 71 28.49 -2.94 -0.94
CA GLU A 71 29.64 -2.73 -0.06
C GLU A 71 30.12 -4.05 0.59
N MET A 72 29.19 -4.86 1.10
CA MET A 72 29.51 -6.17 1.68
C MET A 72 30.12 -7.11 0.63
N ASN A 73 29.56 -7.15 -0.57
CA ASN A 73 30.07 -7.99 -1.65
C ASN A 73 31.48 -7.57 -2.09
N ALA A 74 31.74 -6.26 -2.16
CA ALA A 74 33.06 -5.72 -2.49
C ALA A 74 34.12 -6.05 -1.42
N ALA A 75 33.71 -6.15 -0.15
CA ALA A 75 34.58 -6.52 0.97
C ALA A 75 34.94 -8.02 1.00
N LEU A 76 34.21 -8.87 0.27
CA LEU A 76 34.50 -10.31 0.21
C LEU A 76 35.65 -10.64 -0.76
N PRO A 77 36.42 -11.71 -0.49
CA PRO A 77 37.35 -12.29 -1.46
C PRO A 77 36.64 -12.65 -2.77
N GLU A 78 37.32 -12.50 -3.92
CA GLU A 78 36.69 -12.66 -5.25
C GLU A 78 35.97 -14.00 -5.43
N GLU A 79 36.54 -15.08 -4.87
CA GLU A 79 36.01 -16.44 -4.92
C GLU A 79 34.70 -16.63 -4.13
N LYS A 80 34.38 -15.70 -3.21
CA LYS A 80 33.21 -15.78 -2.34
C LYS A 80 32.20 -14.67 -2.61
N ARG A 81 32.40 -13.90 -3.67
CA ARG A 81 31.45 -12.85 -4.09
C ARG A 81 30.13 -13.49 -4.55
N PHE A 82 29.04 -12.80 -4.26
CA PHE A 82 27.70 -13.21 -4.65
C PHE A 82 27.14 -12.30 -5.76
N THR A 83 26.09 -12.75 -6.43
CA THR A 83 25.36 -11.92 -7.41
C THR A 83 24.18 -11.25 -6.72
N ILE A 84 23.97 -9.96 -7.01
CA ILE A 84 22.82 -9.20 -6.52
C ILE A 84 21.85 -9.00 -7.69
N GLU A 85 20.61 -9.46 -7.54
CA GLU A 85 19.52 -9.16 -8.46
C GLU A 85 18.51 -8.22 -7.79
N ASN A 86 18.11 -7.16 -8.49
CA ASN A 86 17.10 -6.24 -8.00
C ASN A 86 15.86 -6.36 -8.90
N ASN A 87 14.76 -6.80 -8.31
CA ASN A 87 13.50 -7.02 -9.00
C ASN A 87 12.42 -6.07 -8.49
N ARG A 88 12.68 -4.76 -8.54
CA ARG A 88 11.80 -3.62 -8.15
C ARG A 88 11.26 -3.68 -6.72
N ASP A 89 10.49 -4.71 -6.41
CA ASP A 89 9.80 -4.97 -5.16
C ASP A 89 10.59 -5.91 -4.23
N SER A 90 11.66 -6.55 -4.74
CA SER A 90 12.58 -7.38 -3.95
C SER A 90 14.04 -7.23 -4.36
N VAL A 91 14.95 -7.52 -3.43
CA VAL A 91 16.39 -7.64 -3.65
C VAL A 91 16.83 -9.04 -3.30
N ALA A 92 17.70 -9.59 -4.13
CA ALA A 92 18.02 -11.00 -4.17
C ALA A 92 19.52 -11.20 -4.11
N ILE A 93 19.98 -12.09 -3.23
CA ILE A 93 21.38 -12.47 -3.09
C ILE A 93 21.52 -13.91 -3.56
N ILE A 94 22.28 -14.13 -4.63
CA ILE A 94 22.50 -15.45 -5.21
C ILE A 94 23.91 -15.92 -4.87
N PHE A 95 24.00 -16.99 -4.08
CA PHE A 95 25.18 -17.82 -3.92
C PHE A 95 25.07 -19.07 -4.79
N GLU A 96 26.18 -19.77 -5.05
CA GLU A 96 26.19 -20.96 -5.92
C GLU A 96 25.12 -22.03 -5.60
N LYS A 97 24.72 -22.16 -4.33
CA LYS A 97 23.77 -23.19 -3.86
C LYS A 97 22.69 -22.65 -2.91
N THR A 98 22.58 -21.35 -2.74
CA THR A 98 21.66 -20.76 -1.76
C THR A 98 21.25 -19.37 -2.22
N TYR A 99 19.99 -19.05 -1.99
CA TYR A 99 19.43 -17.76 -2.33
C TYR A 99 18.89 -17.07 -1.07
N VAL A 100 19.09 -15.76 -0.96
CA VAL A 100 18.45 -14.96 0.09
C VAL A 100 17.64 -13.87 -0.59
N GLU A 101 16.32 -13.89 -0.39
CA GLU A 101 15.40 -12.86 -0.85
C GLU A 101 15.08 -11.87 0.25
N ILE A 102 15.04 -10.60 -0.11
CA ILE A 102 14.68 -9.50 0.77
C ILE A 102 13.49 -8.79 0.14
N THR A 103 12.37 -8.79 0.84
CA THR A 103 11.13 -8.14 0.40
C THR A 103 10.72 -7.08 1.41
N HIS A 104 10.48 -5.85 0.96
CA HIS A 104 9.82 -4.84 1.79
C HIS A 104 8.32 -5.14 1.84
N ARG A 105 7.76 -5.23 3.05
CA ARG A 105 6.35 -5.53 3.29
C ARG A 105 5.69 -4.41 4.07
N LEU A 106 4.44 -4.13 3.72
CA LEU A 106 3.52 -3.33 4.51
C LEU A 106 2.43 -4.25 5.04
N THR A 107 2.34 -4.38 6.36
CA THR A 107 1.47 -5.34 7.03
C THR A 107 0.04 -4.83 7.19
N GLN A 108 -0.14 -3.52 7.38
CA GLN A 108 -1.45 -2.85 7.49
C GLN A 108 -1.38 -1.45 6.87
N PHE A 109 -2.32 -1.13 5.97
CA PHE A 109 -2.45 0.22 5.41
C PHE A 109 -3.87 0.48 4.89
N SER A 110 -4.32 1.72 4.98
CA SER A 110 -5.59 2.17 4.40
C SER A 110 -5.40 2.71 2.98
N LEU A 111 -5.93 2.00 1.98
CA LEU A 111 -6.00 2.49 0.59
C LEU A 111 -6.95 3.68 0.41
N SER A 112 -7.77 3.98 1.41
CA SER A 112 -8.75 5.07 1.40
C SER A 112 -8.32 6.30 2.22
N GLY A 113 -7.16 6.25 2.86
CA GLY A 113 -6.61 7.35 3.67
C GLY A 113 -6.13 8.53 2.82
N SER A 114 -5.97 9.67 3.49
CA SER A 114 -5.26 10.83 2.93
C SER A 114 -3.75 10.54 2.80
N GLU A 115 -3.00 11.42 2.10
CA GLU A 115 -1.53 11.24 1.99
C GLU A 115 -0.82 11.20 3.34
N GLN A 116 -1.35 11.91 4.34
CA GLN A 116 -0.78 11.94 5.68
C GLN A 116 -1.02 10.61 6.42
N ASP A 117 -2.25 10.07 6.32
CA ASP A 117 -2.58 8.74 6.87
C ASP A 117 -1.70 7.66 6.24
N PHE A 118 -1.40 7.78 4.95
CA PHE A 118 -0.52 6.85 4.25
C PHE A 118 0.92 6.87 4.80
N SER A 119 1.48 8.06 5.06
CA SER A 119 2.84 8.19 5.61
C SER A 119 2.94 7.60 7.01
N ASP A 120 1.93 7.82 7.83
CA ASP A 120 1.88 7.31 9.20
C ASP A 120 1.75 5.78 9.19
N ASP A 121 0.84 5.22 8.38
CA ASP A 121 0.66 3.77 8.20
C ASP A 121 1.97 3.08 7.75
N VAL A 122 2.66 3.65 6.75
CA VAL A 122 3.94 3.12 6.26
C VAL A 122 4.98 3.09 7.38
N SER A 123 5.05 4.12 8.21
CA SER A 123 6.04 4.17 9.28
C SER A 123 5.79 3.13 10.39
N MET A 124 4.53 2.85 10.71
CA MET A 124 4.14 2.00 11.82
C MET A 124 3.95 0.52 11.44
N HIS A 125 3.74 0.24 10.16
CA HIS A 125 3.36 -1.10 9.69
C HIS A 125 4.29 -1.68 8.62
N GLN A 126 5.46 -1.09 8.42
CA GLN A 126 6.50 -1.65 7.55
C GLN A 126 7.31 -2.73 8.27
N SER A 127 7.69 -3.76 7.51
CA SER A 127 8.72 -4.72 7.89
C SER A 127 9.47 -5.17 6.63
N PHE A 128 10.66 -5.70 6.82
CA PHE A 128 11.41 -6.42 5.81
C PHE A 128 11.31 -7.90 6.12
N LEU A 129 10.98 -8.68 5.09
CA LEU A 129 11.07 -10.12 5.17
C LEU A 129 12.36 -10.57 4.49
N VAL A 130 13.15 -11.35 5.22
CA VAL A 130 14.36 -12.01 4.73
C VAL A 130 14.10 -13.51 4.66
N GLU A 131 14.02 -14.05 3.45
CA GLU A 131 13.78 -15.47 3.19
C GLU A 131 15.04 -16.12 2.61
N ARG A 132 15.55 -17.14 3.30
CA ARG A 132 16.57 -18.02 2.72
C ARG A 132 15.87 -19.14 1.97
N LYS A 133 16.20 -19.31 0.70
CA LYS A 133 15.67 -20.36 -0.17
C LYS A 133 16.76 -21.35 -0.56
N ASP A 134 16.35 -22.59 -0.77
CA ASP A 134 17.21 -23.63 -1.30
C ASP A 134 17.36 -23.49 -2.83
N GLU A 135 18.06 -24.45 -3.45
CA GLU A 135 18.28 -24.50 -4.91
C GLU A 135 16.99 -24.73 -5.73
N HIS A 136 15.90 -25.17 -5.09
CA HIS A 136 14.59 -25.38 -5.71
C HIS A 136 13.64 -24.18 -5.50
N GLY A 137 14.07 -23.17 -4.75
CA GLY A 137 13.26 -22.00 -4.41
C GLY A 137 12.37 -22.18 -3.18
N ASP A 138 12.53 -23.29 -2.44
CA ASP A 138 11.77 -23.56 -1.22
C ASP A 138 12.36 -22.78 -0.05
N VAL A 139 11.49 -22.13 0.75
CA VAL A 139 11.90 -21.32 1.90
C VAL A 139 12.39 -22.24 3.03
N ILE A 140 13.69 -22.17 3.32
CA ILE A 140 14.34 -22.90 4.42
C ILE A 140 14.13 -22.16 5.74
N THR A 141 14.33 -20.83 5.73
CA THR A 141 14.17 -19.97 6.91
C THR A 141 13.60 -18.63 6.50
N SER A 142 12.75 -18.06 7.35
CA SER A 142 12.16 -16.73 7.16
C SER A 142 12.35 -15.90 8.43
N ARG A 143 12.75 -14.64 8.29
CA ARG A 143 12.91 -13.69 9.40
C ARG A 143 12.33 -12.34 9.03
N GLU A 144 11.67 -11.72 9.98
CA GLU A 144 11.18 -10.35 9.86
C GLU A 144 12.11 -9.38 10.57
N ALA A 145 12.28 -8.18 10.00
CA ALA A 145 13.00 -7.07 10.58
C ALA A 145 12.18 -5.79 10.45
N GLU A 146 12.15 -4.94 11.46
CA GLU A 146 11.35 -3.72 11.44
C GLU A 146 12.11 -2.55 10.79
N THR A 147 13.44 -2.63 10.77
CA THR A 147 14.31 -1.54 10.32
C THR A 147 15.31 -1.97 9.25
N GLU A 148 15.79 -1.00 8.47
CA GLU A 148 16.84 -1.22 7.45
C GLU A 148 18.13 -1.74 8.10
N GLU A 149 18.54 -1.18 9.24
CA GLU A 149 19.76 -1.58 9.95
C GLU A 149 19.67 -3.03 10.45
N GLU A 150 18.53 -3.41 11.04
CA GLU A 150 18.29 -4.79 11.48
C GLU A 150 18.31 -5.76 10.30
N THR A 151 17.68 -5.38 9.19
CA THR A 151 17.69 -6.15 7.93
C THR A 151 19.13 -6.38 7.45
N ILE A 152 19.93 -5.32 7.38
CA ILE A 152 21.35 -5.36 6.99
C ILE A 152 22.14 -6.29 7.94
N ARG A 153 21.87 -6.25 9.25
CA ARG A 153 22.53 -7.10 10.24
C ARG A 153 22.16 -8.59 10.08
N ILE A 154 20.89 -8.90 9.81
CA ILE A 154 20.43 -10.26 9.53
C ILE A 154 21.09 -10.79 8.26
N ILE A 155 21.11 -9.99 7.20
CA ILE A 155 21.76 -10.30 5.93
C ILE A 155 23.26 -10.58 6.15
N ALA A 156 23.97 -9.69 6.83
CA ALA A 156 25.41 -9.85 7.08
C ALA A 156 25.70 -11.18 7.80
N ARG A 157 24.84 -11.57 8.75
CA ARG A 157 24.94 -12.85 9.44
C ARG A 157 24.68 -14.04 8.51
N GLU A 158 23.70 -13.95 7.61
CA GLU A 158 23.45 -15.00 6.64
C GLU A 158 24.58 -15.13 5.62
N ILE A 159 25.13 -14.01 5.13
CA ILE A 159 26.31 -14.00 4.27
C ILE A 159 27.48 -14.68 5.00
N ALA A 160 27.75 -14.29 6.26
CA ALA A 160 28.82 -14.88 7.05
C ALA A 160 28.65 -16.41 7.23
N ASN A 161 27.43 -16.88 7.53
CA ASN A 161 27.15 -18.31 7.66
C ASN A 161 27.37 -19.11 6.36
N VAL A 162 27.22 -18.47 5.20
CA VAL A 162 27.40 -19.12 3.89
C VAL A 162 28.87 -19.07 3.44
N VAL A 163 29.55 -17.96 3.70
CA VAL A 163 30.94 -17.68 3.29
C VAL A 163 31.95 -18.38 4.22
N GLU A 164 31.65 -18.49 5.51
CA GLU A 164 32.46 -19.14 6.55
C GLU A 164 31.61 -20.09 7.41
N PRO A 165 31.20 -21.25 6.85
CA PRO A 165 30.33 -22.22 7.53
C PRO A 165 30.97 -22.91 8.74
#